data_AF-A0A6L8USV0-F1
#
_entry.id   AF-A0A6L8USV0-F1
#
_cell.length_a   1.000
_cell.length_b   1.000
_cell.length_c   1.000
_cell.angle_alpha   90.00
_cell.angle_beta   90.00
_cell.angle_gamma   90.00
#
_symmetry.space_group_name_H-M   'P 1'
#
loop_
_entity.id
_entity.type
_entity.pdbx_description
1 polymer ?
#
loop_
_entity_poly.entity_id
_entity_poly.type
_entity_poly.pdbx_seq_one_letter_code
_entity_poly.pdbx_strand_id
1 'polypeptide(L)'
;MSISFTKAITNQLQQEIAAIESKIITEKKKKDKAQSKINQLQRDMKLSQSHSDLSSKMSRINKLNEEIKNNDRMQADLSKQLASKKTSLKQQQAKQPLQEE
;
A
#
# COMPACT_ATOMS: atom_id res chain seq x y z
N MET A 1 29.99 15.69 9.17
CA MET A 1 29.84 15.05 7.84
C MET A 1 29.92 16.14 6.79
N SER A 2 30.50 15.86 5.62
CA SER A 2 30.47 16.83 4.52
C SER A 2 29.02 17.10 4.09
N ILE A 3 28.72 18.34 3.73
CA ILE A 3 27.38 18.79 3.31
C ILE A 3 26.83 17.93 2.16
N SER A 4 27.70 17.46 1.26
CA SER A 4 27.37 16.58 0.15
C SER A 4 26.86 15.20 0.60
N PHE A 5 27.42 14.63 1.67
CA PHE A 5 27.01 13.34 2.21
C PHE A 5 25.62 13.41 2.85
N THR A 6 25.33 14.47 3.60
CA THR A 6 24.01 14.69 4.20
C THR A 6 22.94 14.92 3.12
N LYS A 7 23.25 15.68 2.06
CA LYS A 7 22.33 15.87 0.91
C LYS A 7 22.02 14.55 0.20
N ALA A 8 23.01 13.68 0.00
CA ALA A 8 22.80 12.37 -0.62
C ALA A 8 21.85 11.48 0.20
N ILE A 9 22.03 11.43 1.53
CA ILE A 9 21.17 10.67 2.44
C ILE A 9 19.73 11.19 2.42
N THR A 10 19.55 12.51 2.48
CA THR A 10 18.21 13.12 2.45
C THR A 10 17.50 12.82 1.13
N ASN A 11 18.19 12.94 -0.01
CA ASN A 11 17.63 12.62 -1.32
C ASN A 11 17.25 11.13 -1.43
N GLN A 12 18.11 10.23 -0.93
CA GLN A 12 17.80 8.80 -0.90
C GLN A 12 16.55 8.53 -0.05
N LEU A 13 16.46 9.10 1.15
CA LEU A 13 15.29 8.94 2.01
C LEU A 13 14.00 9.47 1.37
N GLN A 14 14.06 10.60 0.64
CA GLN A 14 12.92 11.13 -0.10
C GLN A 14 12.49 10.21 -1.25
N GLN A 15 13.45 9.65 -2.00
CA GLN A 15 13.15 8.67 -3.06
C GLN A 15 12.52 7.39 -2.49
N GLU A 16 13.05 6.88 -1.39
CA GLU A 16 12.49 5.71 -0.70
C GLU A 16 11.06 5.97 -0.20
N ILE A 17 10.80 7.15 0.37
CA ILE A 17 9.46 7.58 0.80
C ILE A 17 8.49 7.61 -0.39
N ALA A 18 8.88 8.25 -1.50
CA ALA A 18 8.04 8.33 -2.70
C ALA A 18 7.74 6.93 -3.28
N ALA A 19 8.74 6.04 -3.26
CA ALA A 19 8.56 4.65 -3.70
C ALA A 19 7.57 3.89 -2.81
N ILE A 20 7.64 4.06 -1.49
CA ILE A 20 6.70 3.44 -0.53
C ILE A 20 5.28 4.00 -0.75
N GLU A 21 5.12 5.31 -0.92
CA GLU A 21 3.82 5.93 -1.18
C GLU A 21 3.17 5.42 -2.48
N SER A 22 3.96 5.28 -3.55
CA SER A 22 3.52 4.68 -4.81
C SER A 22 3.06 3.22 -4.64
N LYS A 23 3.79 2.43 -3.84
CA LYS A 23 3.40 1.05 -3.50
C LYS A 23 2.08 1.00 -2.74
N ILE A 24 1.88 1.87 -1.74
CA ILE A 24 0.62 1.95 -0.98
C ILE A 24 -0.56 2.24 -1.92
N ILE A 25 -0.42 3.19 -2.85
CA ILE A 25 -1.45 3.51 -3.85
C ILE A 25 -1.75 2.30 -4.73
N THR A 26 -0.71 1.57 -5.14
CA THR A 26 -0.86 0.37 -5.98
C THR A 26 -1.61 -0.74 -5.25
N GLU A 27 -1.25 -1.03 -4.00
CA GLU A 27 -1.95 -2.03 -3.19
C GLU A 27 -3.40 -1.62 -2.90
N LYS A 28 -3.67 -0.32 -2.72
CA LYS A 28 -5.04 0.20 -2.60
C LYS A 28 -5.85 -0.06 -3.87
N LYS A 29 -5.29 0.22 -5.05
CA LYS A 29 -5.95 -0.07 -6.33
C LYS A 29 -6.25 -1.57 -6.50
N LYS A 30 -5.37 -2.47 -6.05
CA LYS A 30 -5.63 -3.92 -6.08
C LYS A 30 -6.80 -4.30 -5.17
N LYS A 31 -6.83 -3.78 -3.93
CA LYS A 31 -7.95 -3.96 -3.00
C LYS A 31 -9.27 -3.47 -3.60
N ASP A 32 -9.29 -2.26 -4.17
CA ASP A 32 -10.51 -1.68 -4.76
C ASP A 32 -11.04 -2.52 -5.92
N LYS A 33 -10.14 -3.06 -6.76
CA LYS A 33 -10.49 -4.00 -7.84
C LYS A 33 -11.07 -5.30 -7.31
N ALA A 34 -10.45 -5.91 -6.30
CA ALA A 34 -10.94 -7.12 -5.66
C ALA A 34 -12.33 -6.91 -5.05
N GLN A 35 -12.54 -5.79 -4.36
CA GLN A 35 -13.82 -5.43 -3.76
C GLN A 35 -14.91 -5.21 -4.82
N SER A 36 -14.59 -4.49 -5.89
CA SER A 36 -15.50 -4.30 -7.03
C SER A 36 -15.92 -5.64 -7.64
N LYS A 37 -14.96 -6.58 -7.77
CA LYS A 37 -15.26 -7.92 -8.30
C LYS A 37 -16.13 -8.75 -7.34
N ILE A 38 -15.92 -8.66 -6.04
CA ILE A 38 -16.81 -9.27 -5.04
C ILE A 38 -18.24 -8.72 -5.20
N ASN A 39 -18.39 -7.40 -5.28
CA ASN A 39 -19.71 -6.77 -5.43
C ASN A 39 -20.41 -7.22 -6.72
N GLN A 40 -19.66 -7.38 -7.81
CA GLN A 40 -20.18 -7.95 -9.05
C GLN A 40 -20.65 -9.40 -8.84
N LEU A 41 -19.79 -10.26 -8.28
CA LEU A 41 -20.12 -11.67 -8.05
C LEU A 41 -21.33 -11.84 -7.13
N GLN A 42 -21.46 -10.99 -6.10
CA GLN A 42 -22.63 -10.98 -5.22
C GLN A 42 -23.93 -10.62 -5.94
N ARG A 43 -23.89 -9.72 -6.94
CA ARG A 43 -25.04 -9.45 -7.81
C ARG A 43 -25.33 -10.64 -8.73
N ASP A 44 -24.31 -11.19 -9.35
CA ASP A 44 -24.44 -12.32 -10.28
C ASP A 44 -24.97 -13.59 -9.57
N MET A 45 -24.64 -13.77 -8.29
CA MET A 45 -25.18 -14.86 -7.47
C MET A 45 -26.69 -14.78 -7.27
N LYS A 46 -27.28 -13.57 -7.24
CA LYS A 46 -28.74 -13.40 -7.14
C LYS A 46 -29.47 -13.87 -8.40
N LEU A 47 -28.75 -13.95 -9.51
CA LEU A 47 -29.24 -14.37 -10.82
C LEU A 47 -28.85 -15.83 -11.14
N SER A 48 -28.05 -16.48 -10.29
CA SER A 48 -27.65 -17.87 -10.50
C SER A 48 -28.84 -18.81 -10.41
N GLN A 49 -28.95 -19.69 -11.40
CA GLN A 49 -30.00 -20.71 -11.46
C GLN A 49 -29.51 -22.11 -11.08
N SER A 50 -28.21 -22.30 -10.78
CA SER A 50 -27.66 -23.61 -10.41
C SER A 50 -26.77 -23.55 -9.16
N HIS A 51 -26.78 -24.64 -8.40
CA HIS A 51 -25.98 -24.80 -7.19
C HIS A 51 -24.47 -24.83 -7.46
N SER A 52 -24.05 -25.42 -8.58
CA SER A 52 -22.64 -25.50 -8.98
C SER A 52 -22.06 -24.12 -9.31
N ASP A 53 -22.85 -23.26 -9.96
CA ASP A 53 -22.48 -21.88 -10.28
C ASP A 53 -22.40 -21.02 -9.01
N LEU A 54 -23.37 -21.14 -8.09
CA LEU A 54 -23.32 -20.49 -6.78
C LEU A 54 -22.09 -20.89 -5.98
N SER A 55 -21.78 -22.19 -5.90
CA SER A 55 -20.61 -22.72 -5.18
C SER A 55 -19.30 -22.18 -5.77
N SER A 56 -19.20 -22.11 -7.10
CA SER A 56 -18.03 -21.58 -7.79
C SER A 56 -17.84 -20.08 -7.50
N LYS A 57 -18.92 -19.29 -7.54
CA LYS A 57 -18.89 -17.86 -7.20
C LYS A 57 -18.52 -17.61 -5.74
N MET A 58 -19.08 -18.39 -4.80
CA MET A 58 -18.71 -18.33 -3.38
C MET A 58 -17.23 -18.63 -3.16
N SER A 59 -16.71 -19.67 -3.81
CA SER A 59 -15.29 -20.01 -3.76
C SER A 59 -14.41 -18.87 -4.28
N ARG A 60 -14.87 -18.16 -5.33
CA ARG A 60 -14.15 -17.01 -5.88
C ARG A 60 -14.19 -15.80 -4.94
N ILE A 61 -15.34 -15.54 -4.29
CA ILE A 61 -15.48 -14.48 -3.28
C ILE A 61 -14.52 -14.75 -2.10
N ASN A 62 -14.45 -15.99 -1.62
CA ASN A 62 -13.54 -16.35 -0.53
C ASN A 62 -12.08 -16.08 -0.87
N LYS A 63 -11.64 -16.44 -2.08
CA LYS A 63 -10.28 -16.13 -2.57
C LYS A 63 -10.01 -14.63 -2.62
N LEU A 64 -10.95 -13.84 -3.13
CA LEU A 64 -10.83 -12.38 -3.20
C LEU A 64 -10.81 -11.73 -1.80
N ASN A 65 -11.56 -12.27 -0.84
CA ASN A 65 -11.51 -11.81 0.55
C ASN A 65 -10.14 -12.06 1.20
N GLU A 66 -9.53 -13.22 0.96
CA GLU A 66 -8.17 -13.49 1.44
C GLU A 66 -7.14 -12.57 0.78
N GLU A 67 -7.30 -12.27 -0.51
CA GLU A 67 -6.48 -11.27 -1.20
C GLU A 67 -6.60 -9.88 -0.55
N ILE A 68 -7.83 -9.44 -0.22
CA ILE A 68 -8.06 -8.17 0.49
C ILE A 68 -7.35 -8.16 1.85
N LYS A 69 -7.46 -9.24 2.64
CA LYS A 69 -6.77 -9.34 3.93
C LYS A 69 -5.25 -9.24 3.77
N ASN A 70 -4.69 -9.85 2.74
CA ASN A 70 -3.25 -9.76 2.46
C ASN A 70 -2.84 -8.34 2.05
N ASN A 71 -3.63 -7.68 1.20
CA ASN A 71 -3.38 -6.29 0.82
C ASN A 71 -3.46 -5.36 2.03
N ASP A 72 -4.39 -5.58 2.96
CA ASP A 72 -4.50 -4.79 4.20
C ASP A 72 -3.28 -4.96 5.10
N ARG A 73 -2.78 -6.19 5.25
CA ARG A 73 -1.53 -6.45 5.99
C ARG A 73 -0.34 -5.73 5.34
N MET A 74 -0.22 -5.81 4.01
CA MET A 74 0.85 -5.14 3.26
C MET A 74 0.77 -3.62 3.38
N GLN A 75 -0.43 -3.03 3.30
CA GLN A 75 -0.62 -1.58 3.49
C GLN A 75 -0.25 -1.14 4.91
N ALA A 76 -0.62 -1.92 5.93
CA ALA A 76 -0.26 -1.63 7.31
C ALA A 76 1.26 -1.66 7.52
N ASP A 77 1.94 -2.65 6.95
CA ASP A 77 3.40 -2.75 7.00
C ASP A 77 4.09 -1.59 6.27
N LEU A 78 3.67 -1.29 5.04
CA LEU A 78 4.19 -0.14 4.27
C LEU A 78 3.95 1.19 5.00
N SER A 79 2.82 1.34 5.68
CA SER A 79 2.52 2.55 6.47
C SER A 79 3.44 2.69 7.68
N LYS A 80 3.80 1.59 8.35
CA LYS A 80 4.80 1.60 9.43
C LYS A 80 6.18 1.98 8.89
N GLN A 81 6.59 1.38 7.77
CA GLN A 81 7.86 1.72 7.11
C GLN A 81 7.90 3.20 6.70
N LEU A 82 6.81 3.73 6.14
CA LEU A 82 6.67 5.13 5.76
C LEU A 82 6.83 6.05 6.98
N ALA A 83 6.17 5.75 8.09
CA ALA A 83 6.26 6.54 9.32
C ALA A 83 7.69 6.56 9.89
N SER A 84 8.36 5.40 9.89
CA SER A 84 9.77 5.28 10.29
C SER A 84 10.67 6.14 9.39
N LYS A 85 10.57 6.00 8.07
CA LYS A 85 11.39 6.75 7.10
C LYS A 85 11.13 8.26 7.15
N LYS A 86 9.88 8.69 7.32
CA LYS A 86 9.53 10.10 7.53
C LYS A 86 10.14 10.65 8.82
N THR A 87 10.17 9.86 9.89
CA THR A 87 10.84 10.25 11.14
C THR A 87 12.35 10.37 10.95
N SER A 88 12.99 9.42 10.26
CA SER A 88 14.42 9.49 9.92
C SER A 88 14.75 10.72 9.08
N LEU A 89 13.92 11.05 8.08
CA LEU A 89 14.10 12.24 7.26
C LEU A 89 14.03 13.51 8.10
N LYS A 90 13.02 13.64 8.97
CA LYS A 90 12.89 14.77 9.90
C LYS A 90 14.10 14.90 10.82
N GLN A 91 14.63 13.79 11.32
CA GLN A 91 15.83 13.79 12.16
C GLN A 91 17.07 14.24 11.37
N GLN A 92 17.22 13.85 10.11
CA GLN A 92 18.32 14.31 9.26
C GLN A 92 18.21 15.80 8.94
N GLN A 93 17.00 16.28 8.68
CA GLN A 93 16.71 17.70 8.45
C GLN A 93 16.96 18.55 9.70
N ALA A 94 16.54 18.10 10.89
CA ALA A 94 16.79 18.79 12.15
C ALA A 94 18.28 18.84 12.53
N LYS A 95 19.09 17.91 12.02
CA LYS A 95 20.56 17.89 12.15
C LYS A 95 21.29 18.78 11.15
N GLN A 96 20.57 19.44 10.24
CA GLN A 96 21.10 20.52 9.41
C GLN A 96 20.74 21.86 10.09
N PRO A 97 21.56 22.37 11.05
CA PRO A 97 21.39 23.74 11.49
C PRO A 97 21.68 24.68 10.30
N LEU A 98 20.91 25.77 10.26
CA LEU A 98 21.07 26.94 9.39
C LEU A 98 22.55 27.27 9.14
N GLN A 99 22.98 27.14 7.89
CA GLN A 99 24.07 27.94 7.33
C GLN A 99 23.64 28.34 5.92
N GLU A 100 22.68 29.27 5.89
CA GLU A 100 22.63 30.28 4.83
C GLU A 100 23.62 31.38 5.26
N GLU A 101 24.78 31.41 4.62
CA GLU A 101 25.60 32.62 4.42
C GLU A 101 25.60 32.91 2.92
#